data_AF-A0A0N7LZM4-F1
#
_entry.id   AF-A0A0N7LZM4-F1
#
_cell.length_a   1.000
_cell.length_b   1.000
_cell.length_c   1.000
_cell.angle_alpha   90.00
_cell.angle_beta   90.00
_cell.angle_gamma   90.00
#
_symmetry.space_group_name_H-M   'P 1'
#
loop_
_entity.id
_entity.type
_entity.pdbx_description
1 polymer ?
#
loop_
_entity_poly.entity_id
_entity_poly.type
_entity_poly.pdbx_seq_one_letter_code
_entity_poly.pdbx_strand_id
1 'polypeptide(L)'
;MSEATNDPAQTGGPTPETALAAADQKGPMLAADGTPLKKSLARALRRQKLRALMLIAPLLLFVLVTFIAPIVDMLFRSVENQIVSDTLPRTVVALEDWDADTGELPGDAVFQAAYEDIFYAAERKLHTRLGTRLNYEMTGVSSLFRKSGRGLDDIGEVYQDQFKDVDRAWDKAPLWAEMMGSDAWHAQAEAWTKGEPLPEFELRAGIADVLPRTAAAYAAFAEFQRVEEEKSLLKEEPWTLVHTALYQDLAAGDVSGYTGPHAAELAELDALVASPDFETVDIRAAFEDIDEDWMDPEVWTTIKMYSPNYTSGYFLNAVDMQKTPEGAEFRDEDERIYGLLFKRTIFMSLVITFSCIMLAYPVAYLLANLSARSANMLMILVLLPFWTSLLVRTSAWKVMLQQQGVINDVLVWLGLVGDADRLVMINNQFGTIVAMTHILLPFMILPMYSVMATIPPSYTRAAKSLGATNWTAFWRVYFPQSIPGIGAGSILVYILSIGYYITPEIVGGTTGTFISNRIAYHISSSLNWGLAAALGTILLAVVLLLYWAYDRIVGIDNVKLG
;
A
#
# COMPACT_ATOMS: atom_id res chain seq x y z
N MET A 1 -3.44 -50.87 96.57
CA MET A 1 -2.10 -51.06 97.16
C MET A 1 -1.07 -50.67 96.11
N SER A 2 -0.14 -49.80 96.52
CA SER A 2 1.14 -49.35 95.92
C SER A 2 1.19 -48.72 94.51
N GLU A 3 1.59 -47.44 94.49
CA GLU A 3 2.81 -46.85 93.85
C GLU A 3 3.63 -47.78 92.92
N ALA A 4 4.36 -47.35 91.89
CA ALA A 4 4.66 -46.10 91.18
C ALA A 4 5.74 -46.50 90.14
N THR A 5 5.81 -45.85 88.96
CA THR A 5 7.05 -45.26 88.36
C THR A 5 6.78 -44.83 86.92
N ASN A 6 7.02 -43.55 86.66
CA ASN A 6 7.08 -42.90 85.35
C ASN A 6 8.24 -43.42 84.51
N ASP A 7 8.02 -43.58 83.20
CA ASP A 7 9.03 -43.34 82.17
C ASP A 7 8.40 -42.44 81.07
N PRO A 8 8.83 -41.18 80.90
CA PRO A 8 8.21 -40.24 79.96
C PRO A 8 9.02 -40.19 78.66
N ALA A 9 8.79 -41.11 77.72
CA ALA A 9 9.47 -41.08 76.42
C ALA A 9 8.66 -41.61 75.23
N GLN A 10 7.32 -41.51 75.24
CA GLN A 10 6.51 -41.85 74.07
C GLN A 10 5.33 -40.90 73.84
N THR A 11 5.62 -39.64 73.51
CA THR A 11 4.75 -38.79 72.67
C THR A 11 5.53 -37.54 72.30
N GLY A 12 6.47 -37.65 71.36
CA GLY A 12 7.19 -36.51 70.78
C GLY A 12 6.79 -36.33 69.33
N GLY A 13 5.85 -35.41 69.06
CA GLY A 13 5.73 -34.81 67.73
C GLY A 13 7.04 -34.08 67.35
N PRO A 14 7.23 -33.73 66.07
CA PRO A 14 8.51 -33.21 65.59
C PRO A 14 8.92 -31.97 66.40
N THR A 15 10.04 -32.09 67.12
CA THR A 15 10.71 -30.98 67.79
C THR A 15 11.27 -30.00 66.75
N PRO A 16 11.49 -28.72 67.10
CA PRO A 16 12.08 -27.74 66.19
C PRO A 16 13.42 -28.22 65.59
N GLU A 17 14.23 -28.95 66.37
CA GLU A 17 15.49 -29.53 65.92
C GLU A 17 15.31 -30.68 64.92
N THR A 18 14.30 -31.54 65.09
CA THR A 18 14.01 -32.61 64.11
C THR A 18 13.35 -32.07 62.84
N ALA A 19 12.58 -30.99 62.94
CA ALA A 19 12.04 -30.25 61.79
C ALA A 19 13.12 -29.47 61.02
N LEU A 20 14.10 -28.88 61.73
CA LEU A 20 15.27 -28.21 61.13
C LEU A 20 16.21 -29.23 60.46
N ALA A 21 16.41 -30.41 61.06
CA ALA A 21 17.19 -31.50 60.46
C ALA A 21 16.51 -32.08 59.19
N ALA A 22 15.18 -32.07 59.10
CA ALA A 22 14.44 -32.45 57.89
C ALA A 22 14.46 -31.35 56.81
N ALA A 23 14.53 -30.08 57.22
CA ALA A 23 14.62 -28.93 56.31
C ALA A 23 15.99 -28.76 55.63
N ASP A 24 17.02 -29.44 56.12
CA ASP A 24 18.38 -29.40 55.57
C ASP A 24 18.64 -30.44 54.45
N GLN A 25 17.60 -31.15 54.01
CA GLN A 25 17.67 -31.99 52.80
C GLN A 25 17.73 -31.10 51.55
N LYS A 26 18.94 -30.93 51.02
CA LYS A 26 19.23 -30.39 49.68
C LYS A 26 18.74 -31.30 48.54
N GLY A 27 17.46 -31.70 48.58
CA GLY A 27 16.77 -32.49 47.55
C GLY A 27 15.71 -31.63 46.85
N PRO A 28 15.46 -31.81 45.54
CA PRO A 28 14.45 -31.06 44.84
C PRO A 28 13.07 -31.33 45.45
N MET A 29 12.35 -30.29 45.88
CA MET A 29 10.97 -30.42 46.38
C MET A 29 10.13 -31.17 45.34
N LEU A 30 9.47 -32.25 45.77
CA LEU A 30 8.68 -33.14 44.91
C LEU A 30 7.18 -32.84 45.07
N ALA A 31 6.41 -33.03 44.00
CA ALA A 31 4.95 -33.06 44.05
C ALA A 31 4.44 -34.40 44.61
N ALA A 32 3.14 -34.51 44.88
CA ALA A 32 2.51 -35.70 45.46
C ALA A 32 2.69 -37.00 44.64
N ASP A 33 3.13 -36.89 43.39
CA ASP A 33 3.42 -37.98 42.45
C ASP A 33 4.93 -38.34 42.36
N GLY A 34 5.77 -37.75 43.21
CA GLY A 34 7.22 -37.96 43.21
C GLY A 34 7.98 -37.21 42.11
N THR A 35 7.33 -36.40 41.29
CA THR A 35 8.01 -35.57 40.28
C THR A 35 8.53 -34.26 40.88
N PRO A 36 9.68 -33.72 40.43
CA PRO A 36 10.16 -32.42 40.90
C PRO A 36 9.10 -31.32 40.69
N LEU A 37 8.75 -30.59 41.75
CA LEU A 37 7.68 -29.59 41.80
C LEU A 37 7.83 -28.52 40.70
N LYS A 38 9.07 -28.13 40.36
CA LYS A 38 9.34 -27.23 39.23
C LYS A 38 8.81 -27.78 37.90
N LYS A 39 8.91 -29.08 37.66
CA LYS A 39 8.51 -29.74 36.41
C LYS A 39 7.00 -29.91 36.33
N SER A 40 6.34 -30.26 37.43
CA SER A 40 4.87 -30.34 37.50
C SER A 40 4.22 -28.95 37.40
N LEU A 41 4.78 -27.95 38.10
CA LEU A 41 4.34 -26.56 38.01
C LEU A 41 4.51 -25.99 36.59
N ALA A 42 5.66 -26.21 35.95
CA ALA A 42 5.90 -25.76 34.57
C ALA A 42 4.91 -26.41 33.57
N ARG A 43 4.54 -27.68 33.79
CA ARG A 43 3.57 -28.40 32.95
C ARG A 43 2.14 -27.88 33.15
N ALA A 44 1.76 -27.62 34.40
CA ALA A 44 0.48 -27.00 34.74
C ALA A 44 0.38 -25.58 34.17
N LEU A 45 1.42 -24.75 34.35
CA LEU A 45 1.51 -23.40 33.80
C LEU A 45 1.46 -23.40 32.27
N ARG A 46 2.15 -24.33 31.59
CA ARG A 46 2.04 -24.46 30.12
C ARG A 46 0.62 -24.80 29.68
N ARG A 47 -0.08 -25.73 30.36
CA ARG A 47 -1.48 -26.05 30.05
C ARG A 47 -2.41 -24.87 30.28
N GLN A 48 -2.20 -24.11 31.35
CA GLN A 48 -2.96 -22.90 31.64
C GLN A 48 -2.71 -21.81 30.59
N LYS A 49 -1.44 -21.55 30.23
CA LYS A 49 -1.08 -20.61 29.16
C LYS A 49 -1.64 -21.04 27.81
N LEU A 50 -1.58 -22.33 27.46
CA LEU A 50 -2.12 -22.85 26.21
C LEU A 50 -3.65 -22.70 26.14
N ARG A 51 -4.37 -22.98 27.25
CA ARG A 51 -5.81 -22.74 27.34
C ARG A 51 -6.17 -21.26 27.20
N ALA A 52 -5.43 -20.37 27.87
CA ALA A 52 -5.60 -18.93 27.72
C ALA A 52 -5.35 -18.47 26.27
N LEU A 53 -4.28 -18.98 25.63
CA LEU A 53 -3.97 -18.72 24.22
C LEU A 53 -5.08 -19.23 23.29
N MET A 54 -5.62 -20.43 23.50
CA MET A 54 -6.71 -20.97 22.68
C MET A 54 -8.01 -20.17 22.81
N LEU A 55 -8.28 -19.58 23.98
CA LEU A 55 -9.45 -18.72 24.17
C LEU A 55 -9.33 -17.38 23.42
N ILE A 56 -8.12 -16.82 23.30
CA ILE A 56 -7.87 -15.58 22.55
C ILE A 56 -7.52 -15.81 21.07
N ALA A 57 -7.14 -17.03 20.69
CA ALA A 57 -6.67 -17.36 19.36
C ALA A 57 -7.64 -16.99 18.22
N PRO A 58 -8.97 -17.20 18.33
CA PRO A 58 -9.89 -16.81 17.27
C PRO A 58 -9.89 -15.30 17.00
N LEU A 59 -9.87 -14.49 18.07
CA LEU A 59 -9.80 -13.04 17.95
C LEU A 59 -8.45 -12.60 17.38
N LEU A 60 -7.36 -13.20 17.85
CA LEU A 60 -6.02 -12.88 17.38
C LEU A 60 -5.82 -13.27 15.91
N LEU A 61 -6.35 -14.42 15.48
CA LEU A 61 -6.36 -14.85 14.09
C LEU A 61 -7.21 -13.92 13.22
N PHE A 62 -8.39 -13.53 13.70
CA PHE A 62 -9.22 -12.54 13.02
C PHE A 62 -8.45 -11.23 12.81
N VAL A 63 -7.77 -10.72 13.84
CA VAL A 63 -6.96 -9.49 13.74
C VAL A 63 -5.78 -9.68 12.78
N LEU A 64 -5.09 -10.82 12.83
CA LEU A 64 -3.98 -11.12 11.93
C LEU A 64 -4.43 -11.12 10.46
N VAL A 65 -5.56 -11.77 10.16
CA VAL A 65 -6.05 -11.92 8.79
C VAL A 65 -6.69 -10.64 8.27
N THR A 66 -7.45 -9.91 9.09
CA THR A 66 -8.23 -8.76 8.62
C THR A 66 -7.50 -7.42 8.71
N PHE A 67 -6.51 -7.28 9.59
CA PHE A 67 -5.75 -6.04 9.77
C PHE A 67 -4.27 -6.21 9.44
N ILE A 68 -3.59 -7.20 10.01
CA ILE A 68 -2.12 -7.29 9.88
C ILE A 68 -1.73 -7.76 8.48
N ALA A 69 -2.37 -8.80 7.93
CA ALA A 69 -2.05 -9.33 6.61
C ALA A 69 -2.24 -8.30 5.49
N PRO A 70 -3.35 -7.53 5.41
CA PRO A 70 -3.50 -6.46 4.42
C PRO A 70 -2.48 -5.33 4.59
N ILE A 71 -2.09 -4.99 5.83
CA ILE A 71 -1.03 -4.00 6.06
C ILE A 71 0.29 -4.54 5.52
N VAL A 72 0.64 -5.80 5.82
CA VAL A 72 1.86 -6.42 5.32
C VAL A 72 1.86 -6.51 3.79
N ASP A 73 0.76 -6.93 3.17
CA ASP A 73 0.59 -6.90 1.70
C ASP A 73 0.82 -5.50 1.15
N MET A 74 0.17 -4.49 1.75
CA MET A 74 0.35 -3.10 1.35
C MET A 74 1.80 -2.63 1.51
N LEU A 75 2.52 -3.07 2.55
CA LEU A 75 3.94 -2.74 2.71
C LEU A 75 4.81 -3.45 1.65
N PHE A 76 4.51 -4.69 1.27
CA PHE A 76 5.25 -5.39 0.21
C PHE A 76 5.06 -4.74 -1.18
N ARG A 77 3.90 -4.13 -1.44
CA ARG A 77 3.69 -3.32 -2.66
C ARG A 77 4.69 -2.19 -2.82
N SER A 78 5.35 -1.74 -1.75
CA SER A 78 6.41 -0.70 -1.82
C SER A 78 7.67 -1.14 -2.55
N VAL A 79 7.88 -2.44 -2.74
CA VAL A 79 9.02 -2.98 -3.50
C VAL A 79 8.59 -3.77 -4.73
N GLU A 80 7.33 -4.15 -4.85
CA GLU A 80 6.83 -4.99 -5.94
C GLU A 80 6.57 -4.18 -7.21
N ASN A 81 7.08 -4.64 -8.35
CA ASN A 81 6.97 -3.98 -9.64
C ASN A 81 6.69 -4.98 -10.76
N GLN A 82 5.55 -5.65 -10.67
CA GLN A 82 5.12 -6.65 -11.66
C GLN A 82 4.45 -6.03 -12.90
N ILE A 83 4.10 -4.74 -12.88
CA ILE A 83 3.34 -4.13 -13.98
C ILE A 83 4.09 -4.23 -15.32
N VAL A 84 5.41 -4.05 -15.33
CA VAL A 84 6.21 -4.13 -16.56
C VAL A 84 6.32 -5.58 -17.04
N SER A 85 6.70 -6.51 -16.17
CA SER A 85 6.84 -7.94 -16.51
C SER A 85 5.52 -8.60 -16.92
N ASP A 86 4.41 -8.23 -16.28
CA ASP A 86 3.08 -8.80 -16.57
C ASP A 86 2.52 -8.25 -17.88
N THR A 87 2.86 -7.01 -18.23
CA THR A 87 2.35 -6.35 -19.45
C THR A 87 3.25 -6.61 -20.65
N LEU A 88 4.57 -6.72 -20.45
CA LEU A 88 5.58 -6.91 -21.50
C LEU A 88 6.44 -8.17 -21.29
N PRO A 89 5.84 -9.36 -21.14
CA PRO A 89 6.58 -10.56 -20.77
C PRO A 89 7.64 -10.99 -21.80
N ARG A 90 7.38 -10.83 -23.11
CA ARG A 90 8.33 -11.19 -24.17
C ARG A 90 9.43 -10.15 -24.29
N THR A 91 9.04 -8.88 -24.21
CA THR A 91 9.95 -7.73 -24.35
C THR A 91 10.97 -7.72 -23.22
N VAL A 92 10.53 -8.01 -21.99
CA VAL A 92 11.42 -8.10 -20.83
C VAL A 92 12.48 -9.18 -21.02
N VAL A 93 12.10 -10.36 -21.53
CA VAL A 93 13.04 -11.44 -21.84
C VAL A 93 14.00 -11.02 -22.96
N ALA A 94 13.49 -10.40 -24.03
CA ALA A 94 14.32 -9.94 -25.14
C ALA A 94 15.30 -8.82 -24.73
N LEU A 95 14.95 -8.00 -23.74
CA LEU A 95 15.79 -6.94 -23.21
C LEU A 95 16.89 -7.45 -22.26
N GLU A 96 16.85 -8.69 -21.77
CA GLU A 96 17.85 -9.20 -20.81
C GLU A 96 19.27 -9.09 -21.37
N ASP A 97 19.46 -9.46 -22.64
CA ASP A 97 20.76 -9.51 -23.33
C ASP A 97 21.21 -8.17 -23.93
N TRP A 98 20.32 -7.17 -24.02
CA TRP A 98 20.64 -5.85 -24.59
C TRP A 98 21.43 -4.98 -23.60
N ASP A 99 22.57 -4.43 -23.99
CA ASP A 99 23.36 -3.55 -23.12
C ASP A 99 22.88 -2.09 -23.20
N ALA A 100 22.20 -1.63 -22.14
CA ALA A 100 21.65 -0.29 -22.05
C ALA A 100 22.72 0.81 -21.91
N ASP A 101 23.93 0.46 -21.47
CA ASP A 101 25.01 1.44 -21.24
C ASP A 101 25.67 1.90 -22.55
N THR A 102 25.39 1.22 -23.66
CA THR A 102 25.93 1.55 -24.97
C THR A 102 25.30 2.79 -25.59
N GLY A 103 24.09 3.16 -25.15
CA GLY A 103 23.27 4.20 -25.79
C GLY A 103 22.79 3.82 -27.20
N GLU A 104 22.94 2.55 -27.61
CA GLU A 104 22.44 2.04 -28.88
C GLU A 104 21.03 1.47 -28.73
N LEU A 105 20.22 1.59 -29.78
CA LEU A 105 18.89 0.98 -29.80
C LEU A 105 18.95 -0.54 -29.71
N PRO A 106 17.95 -1.20 -29.10
CA PRO A 106 17.91 -2.64 -29.06
C PRO A 106 17.72 -3.25 -30.46
N GLY A 107 18.04 -4.54 -30.58
CA GLY A 107 17.90 -5.30 -31.83
C GLY A 107 16.44 -5.52 -32.24
N ASP A 108 16.21 -5.93 -33.49
CA ASP A 108 14.86 -6.09 -34.05
C ASP A 108 14.01 -7.13 -33.30
N ALA A 109 14.65 -8.12 -32.67
CA ALA A 109 13.95 -9.09 -31.82
C ALA A 109 13.22 -8.43 -30.62
N VAL A 110 13.76 -7.33 -30.09
CA VAL A 110 13.12 -6.57 -28.99
C VAL A 110 11.92 -5.78 -29.52
N PHE A 111 12.05 -5.15 -30.69
CA PHE A 111 10.93 -4.47 -31.34
C PHE A 111 9.80 -5.43 -31.71
N GLN A 112 10.12 -6.62 -32.21
CA GLN A 112 9.15 -7.69 -32.45
C GLN A 112 8.44 -8.11 -31.15
N ALA A 113 9.18 -8.33 -30.07
CA ALA A 113 8.59 -8.70 -28.79
C ALA A 113 7.70 -7.60 -28.21
N ALA A 114 8.12 -6.33 -28.36
CA ALA A 114 7.36 -5.16 -27.96
C ALA A 114 6.08 -4.98 -28.77
N TYR A 115 6.13 -5.24 -30.09
CA TYR A 115 4.95 -5.24 -30.94
C TYR A 115 3.88 -6.21 -30.39
N GLU A 116 4.24 -7.48 -30.21
CA GLU A 116 3.31 -8.49 -29.69
C GLU A 116 2.76 -8.12 -28.31
N ASP A 117 3.63 -7.77 -27.37
CA ASP A 117 3.21 -7.49 -26.00
C ASP A 117 2.33 -6.24 -25.89
N ILE A 118 2.73 -5.14 -26.56
CA ILE A 118 1.95 -3.89 -26.54
C ILE A 118 0.62 -4.10 -27.28
N PHE A 119 0.58 -4.90 -28.34
CA PHE A 119 -0.66 -5.28 -29.02
C PHE A 119 -1.62 -6.02 -28.08
N TYR A 120 -1.15 -7.10 -27.43
CA TYR A 120 -1.97 -7.85 -26.47
C TYR A 120 -2.42 -6.98 -25.28
N ALA A 121 -1.58 -6.04 -24.86
CA ALA A 121 -1.90 -5.05 -23.83
C ALA A 121 -2.83 -3.93 -24.34
N ALA A 122 -2.86 -3.65 -25.64
CA ALA A 122 -3.78 -2.74 -26.31
C ALA A 122 -5.21 -3.27 -26.22
N GLU A 123 -5.39 -4.50 -26.68
CA GLU A 123 -6.66 -5.24 -26.65
C GLU A 123 -7.26 -5.32 -25.25
N ARG A 124 -6.42 -5.62 -24.25
CA ARG A 124 -6.83 -5.67 -22.83
C ARG A 124 -6.85 -4.31 -22.12
N LYS A 125 -6.53 -3.22 -22.82
CA LYS A 125 -6.42 -1.85 -22.27
C LYS A 125 -5.40 -1.68 -21.13
N LEU A 126 -4.45 -2.61 -21.01
CA LEU A 126 -3.39 -2.63 -20.00
C LEU A 126 -2.21 -1.71 -20.36
N HIS A 127 -1.96 -1.47 -21.64
CA HIS A 127 -0.88 -0.60 -22.12
C HIS A 127 -0.93 0.82 -21.53
N THR A 128 -2.13 1.38 -21.31
CA THR A 128 -2.29 2.72 -20.71
C THR A 128 -1.88 2.75 -19.23
N ARG A 129 -2.10 1.66 -18.51
CA ARG A 129 -1.69 1.49 -17.11
C ARG A 129 -0.17 1.41 -17.02
N LEU A 130 0.46 0.64 -17.89
CA LEU A 130 1.92 0.55 -18.00
C LEU A 130 2.52 1.92 -18.34
N GLY A 131 2.02 2.59 -19.39
CA GLY A 131 2.48 3.92 -19.79
C GLY A 131 2.35 4.93 -18.66
N THR A 132 1.23 4.93 -17.92
CA THR A 132 1.05 5.81 -16.75
C THR A 132 2.05 5.50 -15.63
N ARG A 133 2.37 4.23 -15.39
CA ARG A 133 3.38 3.83 -14.41
C ARG A 133 4.76 4.32 -14.79
N LEU A 134 5.19 4.07 -16.03
CA LEU A 134 6.51 4.49 -16.50
C LEU A 134 6.63 6.02 -16.62
N ASN A 135 5.51 6.73 -16.81
CA ASN A 135 5.49 8.20 -16.85
C ASN A 135 5.91 8.87 -15.53
N TYR A 136 5.93 8.17 -14.41
CA TYR A 136 6.51 8.69 -13.16
C TYR A 136 8.04 8.73 -13.19
N GLU A 137 8.66 7.96 -14.07
CA GLU A 137 10.11 7.83 -14.19
C GLU A 137 10.61 8.60 -15.41
N MET A 138 9.88 8.56 -16.53
CA MET A 138 10.20 9.29 -17.75
C MET A 138 8.96 9.99 -18.29
N THR A 139 9.00 11.32 -18.37
CA THR A 139 7.88 12.12 -18.91
C THR A 139 7.65 11.80 -20.39
N GLY A 140 6.39 11.72 -20.82
CA GLY A 140 6.03 11.47 -22.23
C GLY A 140 5.65 10.02 -22.50
N VAL A 141 6.17 9.06 -21.72
CA VAL A 141 5.92 7.62 -21.92
C VAL A 141 4.43 7.25 -21.86
N SER A 142 3.62 7.96 -21.07
CA SER A 142 2.16 7.69 -21.08
C SER A 142 1.51 8.03 -22.42
N SER A 143 2.00 9.05 -23.14
CA SER A 143 1.51 9.40 -24.48
C SER A 143 2.00 8.39 -25.50
N LEU A 144 3.28 8.02 -25.42
CA LEU A 144 3.93 7.01 -26.26
C LEU A 144 3.12 5.72 -26.33
N PHE A 145 2.88 5.08 -25.17
CA PHE A 145 2.10 3.84 -25.10
C PHE A 145 0.66 4.02 -25.60
N ARG A 146 0.03 5.18 -25.35
CA ARG A 146 -1.32 5.45 -25.87
C ARG A 146 -1.35 5.57 -27.38
N LYS A 147 -0.33 6.14 -28.02
CA LYS A 147 -0.24 6.22 -29.48
C LYS A 147 0.04 4.84 -30.06
N SER A 148 0.97 4.08 -29.49
CA SER A 148 1.24 2.69 -29.89
C SER A 148 -0.01 1.82 -29.82
N GLY A 149 -0.79 1.88 -28.73
CA GLY A 149 -2.04 1.13 -28.64
C GLY A 149 -3.11 1.50 -29.68
N ARG A 150 -2.94 2.58 -30.45
CA ARG A 150 -3.82 2.94 -31.58
C ARG A 150 -3.20 2.72 -32.96
N GLY A 151 -1.87 2.62 -33.05
CA GLY A 151 -1.17 2.58 -34.33
C GLY A 151 -0.50 1.24 -34.63
N LEU A 152 -0.41 0.31 -33.66
CA LEU A 152 0.18 -1.01 -33.92
C LEU A 152 -0.71 -1.92 -34.79
N ASP A 153 -2.00 -1.62 -34.93
CA ASP A 153 -2.87 -2.31 -35.88
C ASP A 153 -2.40 -2.10 -37.33
N ASP A 154 -2.01 -0.87 -37.67
CA ASP A 154 -1.54 -0.46 -39.00
C ASP A 154 -0.39 -1.36 -39.53
N ILE A 155 0.43 -1.93 -38.63
CA ILE A 155 1.50 -2.88 -38.99
C ILE A 155 0.93 -4.15 -39.63
N GLY A 156 -0.10 -4.72 -39.01
CA GLY A 156 -0.70 -5.97 -39.50
C GLY A 156 -1.70 -5.74 -40.63
N GLU A 157 -2.26 -4.54 -40.75
CA GLU A 157 -3.15 -4.16 -41.86
C GLU A 157 -2.46 -4.33 -43.22
N VAL A 158 -1.16 -4.02 -43.33
CA VAL A 158 -0.38 -4.21 -44.58
C VAL A 158 -0.41 -5.67 -45.06
N TYR A 159 -0.33 -6.64 -44.13
CA TYR A 159 -0.41 -8.05 -44.46
C TYR A 159 -1.86 -8.50 -44.70
N GLN A 160 -2.79 -8.05 -43.86
CA GLN A 160 -4.21 -8.36 -43.97
C GLN A 160 -4.79 -7.93 -45.32
N ASP A 161 -4.48 -6.72 -45.79
CA ASP A 161 -4.98 -6.20 -47.06
C ASP A 161 -4.45 -7.01 -48.25
N GLN A 162 -3.16 -7.36 -48.26
CA GLN A 162 -2.58 -8.20 -49.31
C GLN A 162 -3.19 -9.61 -49.33
N PHE A 163 -3.43 -10.21 -48.16
CA PHE A 163 -4.08 -11.54 -48.08
C PHE A 163 -5.54 -11.49 -48.55
N LYS A 164 -6.25 -10.43 -48.18
CA LYS A 164 -7.63 -10.16 -48.59
C LYS A 164 -7.77 -9.91 -50.10
N ASP A 165 -6.76 -9.34 -50.73
CA ASP A 165 -6.72 -9.11 -52.17
C ASP A 165 -6.56 -10.41 -52.97
N VAL A 166 -5.93 -11.44 -52.39
CA VAL A 166 -5.91 -12.81 -52.95
C VAL A 166 -7.28 -13.47 -52.79
N ASP A 167 -7.77 -13.55 -51.55
CA ASP A 167 -9.12 -14.02 -51.27
C ASP A 167 -9.74 -13.25 -50.10
N ARG A 168 -10.93 -12.70 -50.32
CA ARG A 168 -11.71 -11.99 -49.30
C ARG A 168 -12.05 -12.85 -48.08
N ALA A 169 -11.96 -14.18 -48.20
CA ALA A 169 -12.15 -15.10 -47.09
C ALA A 169 -11.09 -14.92 -45.99
N TRP A 170 -9.89 -14.44 -46.30
CA TRP A 170 -8.84 -14.17 -45.30
C TRP A 170 -9.20 -13.06 -44.31
N ASP A 171 -10.14 -12.20 -44.67
CA ASP A 171 -10.69 -11.17 -43.80
C ASP A 171 -11.91 -11.66 -42.99
N LYS A 172 -12.25 -12.94 -43.06
CA LYS A 172 -13.53 -13.47 -42.52
C LYS A 172 -13.28 -14.56 -41.48
N ALA A 173 -14.00 -14.42 -40.38
CA ALA A 173 -13.94 -15.33 -39.23
C ALA A 173 -14.06 -16.84 -39.59
N PRO A 174 -14.95 -17.28 -40.50
CA PRO A 174 -15.12 -18.70 -40.80
C PRO A 174 -13.87 -19.39 -41.34
N LEU A 175 -13.12 -18.76 -42.25
CA LEU A 175 -11.90 -19.35 -42.81
C LEU A 175 -10.90 -19.68 -41.70
N TRP A 176 -10.65 -18.71 -40.82
CA TRP A 176 -9.74 -18.86 -39.70
C TRP A 176 -10.21 -19.87 -38.67
N ALA A 177 -11.50 -19.86 -38.33
CA ALA A 177 -12.07 -20.79 -37.37
C ALA A 177 -12.01 -22.24 -37.87
N GLU A 178 -12.26 -22.47 -39.16
CA GLU A 178 -12.15 -23.80 -39.79
C GLU A 178 -10.70 -24.26 -39.90
N MET A 179 -9.77 -23.37 -40.28
CA MET A 179 -8.34 -23.68 -40.40
C MET A 179 -7.70 -23.97 -39.05
N MET A 180 -7.91 -23.09 -38.06
CA MET A 180 -7.21 -23.14 -36.77
C MET A 180 -7.91 -24.01 -35.72
N GLY A 181 -9.24 -24.12 -35.76
CA GLY A 181 -10.03 -24.86 -34.77
C GLY A 181 -10.14 -26.35 -35.06
N SER A 182 -10.22 -27.18 -34.02
CA SER A 182 -10.50 -28.61 -34.14
C SER A 182 -11.93 -28.84 -34.67
N ASP A 183 -12.16 -29.96 -35.38
CA ASP A 183 -13.50 -30.28 -35.89
C ASP A 183 -14.52 -30.45 -34.75
N ALA A 184 -14.05 -30.96 -33.59
CA ALA A 184 -14.87 -31.13 -32.40
C ALA A 184 -15.26 -29.79 -31.77
N TRP A 185 -14.34 -28.83 -31.74
CA TRP A 185 -14.64 -27.47 -31.28
C TRP A 185 -15.55 -26.74 -32.26
N HIS A 186 -15.30 -26.83 -33.57
CA HIS A 186 -16.11 -26.15 -34.58
C HIS A 186 -17.58 -26.58 -34.52
N ALA A 187 -17.85 -27.88 -34.39
CA ALA A 187 -19.20 -28.42 -34.21
C ALA A 187 -19.89 -27.88 -32.93
N GLN A 188 -19.14 -27.67 -31.85
CA GLN A 188 -19.68 -27.06 -30.62
C GLN A 188 -19.94 -25.56 -30.81
N ALA A 189 -19.06 -24.85 -31.52
CA ALA A 189 -19.18 -23.42 -31.78
C ALA A 189 -20.38 -23.10 -32.68
N GLU A 190 -20.68 -23.95 -33.67
CA GLU A 190 -21.87 -23.83 -34.52
C GLU A 190 -23.18 -24.12 -33.78
N ALA A 191 -23.16 -25.10 -32.86
CA ALA A 191 -24.31 -25.47 -32.06
C ALA A 191 -24.59 -24.47 -30.90
N TRP A 192 -23.62 -23.61 -30.58
CA TRP A 192 -23.71 -22.69 -29.46
C TRP A 192 -24.85 -21.67 -29.63
N THR A 193 -25.58 -21.44 -28.53
CA THR A 193 -26.65 -20.44 -28.47
C THR A 193 -26.36 -19.35 -27.46
N LYS A 194 -26.82 -18.13 -27.78
CA LYS A 194 -26.62 -16.97 -26.91
C LYS A 194 -27.26 -17.21 -25.54
N GLY A 195 -26.43 -17.19 -24.49
CA GLY A 195 -26.83 -17.44 -23.10
C GLY A 195 -26.19 -18.67 -22.47
N GLU A 196 -25.52 -19.50 -23.28
CA GLU A 196 -24.69 -20.62 -22.82
C GLU A 196 -23.21 -20.20 -22.72
N PRO A 197 -22.40 -20.85 -21.87
CA PRO A 197 -20.95 -20.67 -21.88
C PRO A 197 -20.38 -21.00 -23.26
N LEU A 198 -19.52 -20.12 -23.79
CA LEU A 198 -18.81 -20.38 -25.05
C LEU A 198 -17.86 -21.58 -24.89
N PRO A 199 -17.78 -22.46 -25.91
CA PRO A 199 -16.87 -23.61 -25.87
C PRO A 199 -15.41 -23.14 -25.81
N GLU A 200 -14.59 -23.87 -25.04
CA GLU A 200 -13.15 -23.63 -24.97
C GLU A 200 -12.49 -23.95 -26.31
N PHE A 201 -11.71 -23.00 -26.84
CA PHE A 201 -11.06 -23.16 -28.14
C PHE A 201 -10.01 -24.28 -28.11
N GLU A 202 -10.09 -25.17 -29.10
CA GLU A 202 -9.14 -26.26 -29.27
C GLU A 202 -8.47 -26.12 -30.64
N LEU A 203 -7.14 -26.04 -30.65
CA LEU A 203 -6.37 -25.97 -31.89
C LEU A 203 -6.47 -27.27 -32.70
N ARG A 204 -6.49 -27.14 -34.02
CA ARG A 204 -6.42 -28.26 -34.96
C ARG A 204 -5.10 -29.03 -34.80
N ALA A 205 -5.18 -30.34 -34.73
CA ALA A 205 -3.99 -31.18 -34.63
C ALA A 205 -3.01 -30.93 -35.79
N GLY A 206 -1.74 -30.69 -35.48
CA GLY A 206 -0.67 -30.44 -36.45
C GLY A 206 -0.58 -29.00 -36.99
N ILE A 207 -1.56 -28.12 -36.73
CA ILE A 207 -1.49 -26.73 -37.23
C ILE A 207 -0.35 -25.94 -36.59
N ALA A 208 -0.09 -26.16 -35.30
CA ALA A 208 0.99 -25.48 -34.57
C ALA A 208 2.39 -25.96 -34.98
N ASP A 209 2.49 -27.13 -35.63
CA ASP A 209 3.77 -27.62 -36.16
C ASP A 209 4.12 -26.93 -37.50
N VAL A 210 3.10 -26.47 -38.24
CA VAL A 210 3.25 -25.81 -39.54
C VAL A 210 3.24 -24.28 -39.40
N LEU A 211 2.31 -23.74 -38.61
CA LEU A 211 2.09 -22.32 -38.37
C LEU A 211 2.20 -22.01 -36.87
N PRO A 212 3.39 -22.15 -36.25
CA PRO A 212 3.56 -22.02 -34.81
C PRO A 212 3.20 -20.64 -34.28
N ARG A 213 3.58 -19.55 -34.97
CA ARG A 213 3.29 -18.18 -34.51
C ARG A 213 1.82 -17.84 -34.70
N THR A 214 1.27 -18.21 -35.85
CA THR A 214 -0.13 -17.98 -36.19
C THR A 214 -1.06 -18.72 -35.26
N ALA A 215 -0.76 -20.00 -34.96
CA ALA A 215 -1.53 -20.79 -34.01
C ALA A 215 -1.51 -20.18 -32.61
N ALA A 216 -0.35 -19.69 -32.15
CA ALA A 216 -0.24 -19.02 -30.85
C ALA A 216 -1.01 -17.69 -30.80
N ALA A 217 -0.90 -16.84 -31.83
CA ALA A 217 -1.61 -15.57 -31.93
C ALA A 217 -3.13 -15.78 -32.03
N TYR A 218 -3.58 -16.75 -32.83
CA TYR A 218 -5.00 -17.07 -32.98
C TYR A 218 -5.58 -17.70 -31.72
N ALA A 219 -4.83 -18.54 -31.00
CA ALA A 219 -5.26 -19.04 -29.70
C ALA A 219 -5.41 -17.92 -28.66
N ALA A 220 -4.52 -16.92 -28.66
CA ALA A 220 -4.62 -15.75 -27.80
C ALA A 220 -5.84 -14.87 -28.14
N PHE A 221 -6.12 -14.68 -29.43
CA PHE A 221 -7.35 -14.06 -29.93
C PHE A 221 -8.58 -14.83 -29.47
N ALA A 222 -8.55 -16.16 -29.64
CA ALA A 222 -9.64 -17.05 -29.24
C ALA A 222 -9.98 -16.98 -27.75
N GLU A 223 -8.96 -16.97 -26.89
CA GLU A 223 -9.14 -16.80 -25.46
C GLU A 223 -9.70 -15.42 -25.12
N PHE A 224 -9.19 -14.35 -25.72
CA PHE A 224 -9.67 -12.99 -25.48
C PHE A 224 -11.15 -12.84 -25.87
N GLN A 225 -11.53 -13.30 -27.07
CA GLN A 225 -12.91 -13.22 -27.53
C GLN A 225 -13.87 -14.01 -26.63
N ARG A 226 -13.41 -15.14 -26.08
CA ARG A 226 -14.21 -15.97 -25.18
C ARG A 226 -14.33 -15.39 -23.77
N VAL A 227 -13.21 -14.96 -23.18
CA VAL A 227 -13.11 -14.61 -21.76
C VAL A 227 -13.43 -13.14 -21.49
N GLU A 228 -12.95 -12.24 -22.35
CA GLU A 228 -13.05 -10.79 -22.12
C GLU A 228 -14.25 -10.18 -22.86
N GLU A 229 -14.51 -10.62 -24.10
CA GLU A 229 -15.58 -10.05 -24.94
C GLU A 229 -16.87 -10.89 -24.95
N GLU A 230 -16.82 -12.16 -24.52
CA GLU A 230 -17.93 -13.13 -24.59
C GLU A 230 -18.55 -13.24 -26.00
N LYS A 231 -17.71 -13.20 -27.05
CA LYS A 231 -18.11 -13.26 -28.46
C LYS A 231 -17.74 -14.58 -29.11
N SER A 232 -18.55 -14.99 -30.09
CA SER A 232 -18.32 -16.21 -30.87
C SER A 232 -17.25 -15.98 -31.93
N LEU A 233 -16.25 -16.87 -31.95
CA LEU A 233 -15.17 -16.82 -32.93
C LEU A 233 -15.61 -17.03 -34.38
N LEU A 234 -16.81 -17.55 -34.62
CA LEU A 234 -17.36 -17.68 -35.98
C LEU A 234 -17.84 -16.34 -36.57
N LYS A 235 -17.81 -15.25 -35.79
CA LYS A 235 -18.34 -13.93 -36.18
C LYS A 235 -17.33 -12.80 -36.09
N GLU A 236 -16.21 -13.02 -35.42
CA GLU A 236 -15.25 -11.97 -35.13
C GLU A 236 -14.02 -12.14 -36.01
N GLU A 237 -13.64 -11.05 -36.68
CA GLU A 237 -12.47 -11.03 -37.55
C GLU A 237 -11.20 -11.11 -36.69
N PRO A 238 -10.19 -11.91 -37.10
CA PRO A 238 -8.95 -12.05 -36.33
C PRO A 238 -8.19 -10.73 -36.25
N TRP A 239 -7.43 -10.56 -35.17
CA TRP A 239 -6.54 -9.41 -35.02
C TRP A 239 -5.56 -9.29 -36.21
N THR A 240 -5.17 -8.05 -36.53
CA THR A 240 -4.10 -7.72 -37.48
C THR A 240 -2.80 -8.44 -37.10
N LEU A 241 -2.53 -8.62 -35.81
CA LEU A 241 -1.41 -9.43 -35.29
C LEU A 241 -1.42 -10.88 -35.78
N VAL A 242 -2.59 -11.50 -35.96
CA VAL A 242 -2.69 -12.87 -36.49
C VAL A 242 -2.21 -12.91 -37.95
N HIS A 243 -2.51 -11.88 -38.74
CA HIS A 243 -2.06 -11.76 -40.13
C HIS A 243 -0.55 -11.54 -40.19
N THR A 244 0.02 -10.71 -39.31
CA THR A 244 1.48 -10.58 -39.17
C THR A 244 2.12 -11.91 -38.81
N ALA A 245 1.54 -12.67 -37.87
CA ALA A 245 2.04 -13.99 -37.48
C ALA A 245 1.99 -15.00 -38.64
N LEU A 246 0.93 -14.95 -39.47
CA LEU A 246 0.81 -15.77 -40.67
C LEU A 246 1.89 -15.45 -41.69
N TYR A 247 2.11 -14.17 -42.01
CA TYR A 247 3.23 -13.76 -42.84
C TYR A 247 4.56 -14.30 -42.31
N GLN A 248 4.80 -14.18 -41.00
CA GLN A 248 6.05 -14.62 -40.38
C GLN A 248 6.26 -16.13 -40.43
N ASP A 249 5.21 -16.93 -40.35
CA ASP A 249 5.31 -18.38 -40.52
C ASP A 249 5.54 -18.76 -42.00
N LEU A 250 4.81 -18.13 -42.93
CA LEU A 250 4.99 -18.32 -44.38
C LEU A 250 6.39 -17.93 -44.85
N ALA A 251 6.92 -16.81 -44.36
CA ALA A 251 8.26 -16.36 -44.70
C ALA A 251 9.39 -17.23 -44.12
N ALA A 252 9.11 -18.00 -43.05
CA ALA A 252 10.11 -18.76 -42.31
C ALA A 252 10.12 -20.27 -42.62
N GLY A 253 9.02 -20.82 -43.12
CA GLY A 253 8.78 -22.27 -43.18
C GLY A 253 8.21 -22.77 -44.51
N ASP A 254 8.00 -24.08 -44.57
CA ASP A 254 7.32 -24.76 -45.67
C ASP A 254 5.95 -25.21 -45.19
N VAL A 255 4.88 -24.64 -45.75
CA VAL A 255 3.50 -24.97 -45.38
C VAL A 255 2.93 -26.15 -46.17
N SER A 256 3.69 -26.75 -47.09
CA SER A 256 3.22 -27.86 -47.94
C SER A 256 2.83 -29.13 -47.16
N GLY A 257 3.29 -29.25 -45.90
CA GLY A 257 2.91 -30.33 -44.99
C GLY A 257 1.48 -30.24 -44.45
N TYR A 258 0.80 -29.11 -44.61
CA TYR A 258 -0.56 -28.93 -44.12
C TYR A 258 -1.60 -29.51 -45.10
N THR A 259 -2.43 -30.43 -44.59
CA THR A 259 -3.49 -31.09 -45.37
C THR A 259 -4.89 -30.87 -44.80
N GLY A 260 -5.06 -29.87 -43.92
CA GLY A 260 -6.35 -29.55 -43.29
C GLY A 260 -7.25 -28.67 -44.17
N PRO A 261 -8.34 -28.13 -43.60
CA PRO A 261 -9.20 -27.15 -44.28
C PRO A 261 -8.39 -25.92 -44.74
N HIS A 262 -8.75 -25.37 -45.89
CA HIS A 262 -8.11 -24.20 -46.49
C HIS A 262 -6.64 -24.38 -46.89
N ALA A 263 -6.18 -25.63 -47.11
CA ALA A 263 -4.79 -25.90 -47.50
C ALA A 263 -4.42 -25.37 -48.91
N ALA A 264 -5.39 -25.28 -49.82
CA ALA A 264 -5.14 -24.72 -51.15
C ALA A 264 -4.97 -23.19 -51.08
N GLU A 265 -5.86 -22.54 -50.33
CA GLU A 265 -5.86 -21.12 -50.04
C GLU A 265 -4.58 -20.70 -49.30
N LEU A 266 -4.11 -21.52 -48.36
CA LEU A 266 -2.82 -21.31 -47.67
C LEU A 266 -1.63 -21.42 -48.63
N ALA A 267 -1.65 -22.38 -49.55
CA ALA A 267 -0.59 -22.53 -50.56
C ALA A 267 -0.57 -21.37 -51.56
N GLU A 268 -1.71 -20.76 -51.86
CA GLU A 268 -1.78 -19.53 -52.66
C GLU A 268 -1.14 -18.34 -51.95
N LEU A 269 -1.37 -18.18 -50.63
CA LEU A 269 -0.68 -17.17 -49.83
C LEU A 269 0.82 -17.43 -49.71
N ASP A 270 1.24 -18.68 -49.57
CA ASP A 270 2.67 -19.03 -49.54
C ASP A 270 3.39 -18.59 -50.84
N ALA A 271 2.74 -18.84 -51.98
CA ALA A 271 3.24 -18.37 -53.27
C ALA A 271 3.24 -16.84 -53.39
N LEU A 272 2.25 -16.15 -52.79
CA LEU A 272 2.22 -14.69 -52.74
C LEU A 272 3.37 -14.13 -51.89
N VAL A 273 3.59 -14.65 -50.68
CA VAL A 273 4.65 -14.20 -49.77
C VAL A 273 6.04 -14.45 -50.36
N ALA A 274 6.21 -15.51 -51.15
CA ALA A 274 7.44 -15.78 -51.90
C ALA A 274 7.66 -14.84 -53.11
N SER A 275 6.66 -14.02 -53.48
CA SER A 275 6.76 -13.07 -54.58
C SER A 275 7.68 -11.89 -54.22
N PRO A 276 8.53 -11.41 -55.14
CA PRO A 276 9.34 -10.20 -54.91
C PRO A 276 8.49 -8.92 -54.78
N ASP A 277 7.22 -8.96 -55.20
CA ASP A 277 6.29 -7.82 -55.14
C ASP A 277 5.52 -7.77 -53.80
N PHE A 278 5.74 -8.71 -52.87
CA PHE A 278 5.08 -8.72 -51.56
C PHE A 278 5.61 -7.59 -50.68
N GLU A 279 4.70 -6.75 -50.18
CA GLU A 279 5.04 -5.65 -49.30
C GLU A 279 5.28 -6.15 -47.88
N THR A 280 6.41 -5.74 -47.29
CA THR A 280 6.82 -6.13 -45.94
C THR A 280 7.05 -4.89 -45.09
N VAL A 281 6.76 -5.02 -43.80
CA VAL A 281 6.89 -3.94 -42.82
C VAL A 281 8.12 -4.19 -41.96
N ASP A 282 9.03 -3.21 -41.92
CA ASP A 282 10.06 -3.15 -40.89
C ASP A 282 9.43 -2.64 -39.60
N ILE A 283 9.32 -3.50 -38.60
CA ILE A 283 8.65 -3.20 -37.32
C ILE A 283 9.36 -2.06 -36.59
N ARG A 284 10.69 -1.95 -36.70
CA ARG A 284 11.41 -0.84 -36.09
C ARG A 284 11.00 0.49 -36.72
N ALA A 285 10.95 0.55 -38.05
CA ALA A 285 10.49 1.72 -38.79
C ALA A 285 9.02 2.05 -38.48
N ALA A 286 8.16 1.03 -38.36
CA ALA A 286 6.77 1.26 -37.98
C ALA A 286 6.62 1.85 -36.57
N PHE A 287 7.47 1.46 -35.61
CA PHE A 287 7.50 2.09 -34.29
C PHE A 287 7.91 3.57 -34.37
N GLU A 288 8.87 3.91 -35.24
CA GLU A 288 9.28 5.29 -35.52
C GLU A 288 8.13 6.12 -36.12
N ASP A 289 7.40 5.55 -37.08
CA ASP A 289 6.24 6.19 -37.72
C ASP A 289 5.08 6.45 -36.74
N ILE A 290 4.87 5.53 -35.78
CA ILE A 290 3.88 5.68 -34.72
C ILE A 290 4.26 6.81 -33.76
N ASP A 291 5.52 6.80 -33.30
CA ASP A 291 6.08 7.84 -32.44
C ASP A 291 7.62 7.77 -32.44
N GLU A 292 8.27 8.87 -32.81
CA GLU A 292 9.73 9.01 -32.87
C GLU A 292 10.42 8.73 -31.53
N ASP A 293 9.72 8.89 -30.39
CA ASP A 293 10.26 8.62 -29.05
C ASP A 293 10.65 7.14 -28.86
N TRP A 294 10.13 6.19 -29.65
CA TRP A 294 10.59 4.79 -29.62
C TRP A 294 12.03 4.62 -30.11
N MET A 295 12.55 5.59 -30.87
CA MET A 295 13.94 5.64 -31.31
C MET A 295 14.87 6.27 -30.27
N ASP A 296 14.35 6.67 -29.11
CA ASP A 296 15.15 7.08 -27.97
C ASP A 296 15.57 5.84 -27.12
N PRO A 297 16.88 5.53 -27.00
CA PRO A 297 17.36 4.46 -26.13
C PRO A 297 16.93 4.61 -24.66
N GLU A 298 16.62 5.82 -24.20
CA GLU A 298 16.16 6.08 -22.83
C GLU A 298 14.82 5.40 -22.53
N VAL A 299 13.93 5.27 -23.52
CA VAL A 299 12.64 4.54 -23.37
C VAL A 299 12.91 3.08 -23.05
N TRP A 300 13.78 2.43 -23.82
CA TRP A 300 14.14 1.02 -23.65
C TRP A 300 14.91 0.78 -22.36
N THR A 301 15.81 1.71 -22.01
CA THR A 301 16.53 1.72 -20.73
C THR A 301 15.56 1.78 -19.55
N THR A 302 14.55 2.64 -19.65
CA THR A 302 13.50 2.77 -18.63
C THR A 302 12.69 1.47 -18.51
N ILE A 303 12.25 0.87 -19.63
CA ILE A 303 11.53 -0.41 -19.60
C ILE A 303 12.41 -1.49 -18.95
N LYS A 304 13.68 -1.64 -19.36
CA LYS A 304 14.63 -2.62 -18.79
C LYS A 304 14.87 -2.40 -17.29
N MET A 305 15.09 -1.16 -16.87
CA MET A 305 15.39 -0.82 -15.47
C MET A 305 14.26 -1.16 -14.50
N TYR A 306 13.02 -1.09 -14.99
CA TYR A 306 11.79 -1.41 -14.26
C TYR A 306 11.20 -2.77 -14.64
N SER A 307 11.91 -3.60 -15.40
CA SER A 307 11.51 -4.98 -15.70
C SER A 307 11.56 -5.94 -14.50
N PRO A 308 12.51 -5.81 -13.53
CA PRO A 308 12.55 -6.72 -12.39
C PRO A 308 11.29 -6.63 -11.50
N ASN A 309 10.83 -7.79 -11.03
CA ASN A 309 9.68 -7.92 -10.12
C ASN A 309 9.83 -7.14 -8.80
N TYR A 310 11.06 -6.77 -8.44
CA TYR A 310 11.37 -5.96 -7.27
C TYR A 310 12.12 -4.68 -7.67
N THR A 311 11.72 -3.55 -7.10
CA THR A 311 12.34 -2.25 -7.35
C THR A 311 12.59 -1.48 -6.05
N SER A 312 13.71 -0.77 -6.00
CA SER A 312 13.97 0.27 -5.00
C SER A 312 13.38 1.62 -5.40
N GLY A 313 12.90 1.76 -6.65
CA GLY A 313 12.49 3.04 -7.24
C GLY A 313 11.40 3.75 -6.44
N TYR A 314 10.44 3.04 -5.86
CA TYR A 314 9.41 3.67 -5.02
C TYR A 314 9.97 4.28 -3.73
N PHE A 315 10.94 3.63 -3.09
CA PHE A 315 11.60 4.17 -1.90
C PHE A 315 12.50 5.36 -2.24
N LEU A 316 13.22 5.31 -3.36
CA LEU A 316 13.99 6.44 -3.87
C LEU A 316 13.07 7.63 -4.14
N ASN A 317 11.98 7.41 -4.89
CA ASN A 317 10.99 8.44 -5.20
C ASN A 317 10.38 9.04 -3.92
N ALA A 318 10.09 8.22 -2.91
CA ALA A 318 9.55 8.68 -1.62
C ALA A 318 10.50 9.58 -0.82
N VAL A 319 11.80 9.62 -1.16
CA VAL A 319 12.82 10.50 -0.57
C VAL A 319 13.37 11.54 -1.56
N ASP A 320 12.62 11.85 -2.62
CA ASP A 320 12.98 12.79 -3.69
C ASP A 320 14.23 12.38 -4.50
N MET A 321 14.46 11.07 -4.63
CA MET A 321 15.50 10.48 -5.47
C MET A 321 14.86 9.69 -6.62
N GLN A 322 15.63 9.45 -7.69
CA GLN A 322 15.24 8.61 -8.81
C GLN A 322 16.31 7.55 -9.07
N LYS A 323 15.88 6.45 -9.70
CA LYS A 323 16.79 5.40 -10.15
C LYS A 323 17.22 5.75 -11.57
N THR A 324 18.52 5.91 -11.78
CA THR A 324 19.17 6.13 -13.08
C THR A 324 20.06 4.92 -13.41
N PRO A 325 20.55 4.80 -14.66
CA PRO A 325 21.50 3.74 -15.03
C PRO A 325 22.76 3.74 -14.15
N GLU A 326 23.26 4.93 -13.78
CA GLU A 326 24.46 5.12 -12.96
C GLU A 326 24.22 4.93 -11.45
N GLY A 327 22.96 4.82 -11.02
CA GLY A 327 22.58 4.55 -9.63
C GLY A 327 21.44 5.40 -9.13
N ALA A 328 21.49 5.77 -7.86
CA ALA A 328 20.45 6.60 -7.24
C ALA A 328 20.89 8.07 -7.24
N GLU A 329 20.09 8.93 -7.87
CA GLU A 329 20.35 10.37 -7.97
C GLU A 329 19.20 11.16 -7.34
N PHE A 330 19.47 12.39 -6.88
CA PHE A 330 18.40 13.28 -6.46
C PHE A 330 17.67 13.85 -7.67
N ARG A 331 16.34 13.95 -7.58
CA ARG A 331 15.55 14.69 -8.57
C ARG A 331 15.94 16.15 -8.62
N ASP A 332 15.55 16.86 -9.66
CA ASP A 332 15.72 18.31 -9.75
C ASP A 332 15.03 19.03 -8.59
N GLU A 333 15.58 20.18 -8.17
CA GLU A 333 15.13 20.88 -6.95
C GLU A 333 13.64 21.23 -6.98
N ASP A 334 13.10 21.54 -8.16
CA ASP A 334 11.69 21.91 -8.36
C ASP A 334 10.73 20.71 -8.25
N GLU A 335 11.24 19.48 -8.35
CA GLU A 335 10.46 18.24 -8.23
C GLU A 335 10.48 17.65 -6.81
N ARG A 336 11.35 18.15 -5.92
CA ARG A 336 11.53 17.59 -4.56
C ARG A 336 10.40 18.01 -3.63
N ILE A 337 9.37 17.18 -3.54
CA ILE A 337 8.16 17.46 -2.75
C ILE A 337 8.06 16.64 -1.45
N TYR A 338 8.53 15.39 -1.43
CA TYR A 338 8.22 14.47 -0.33
C TYR A 338 9.05 14.73 0.91
N GLY A 339 10.34 15.01 0.77
CA GLY A 339 11.25 15.36 1.86
C GLY A 339 10.79 16.63 2.59
N LEU A 340 10.28 17.62 1.85
CA LEU A 340 9.66 18.82 2.42
C LEU A 340 8.40 18.45 3.23
N LEU A 341 7.52 17.61 2.66
CA LEU A 341 6.28 17.19 3.31
C LEU A 341 6.51 16.32 4.55
N PHE A 342 7.53 15.45 4.56
CA PHE A 342 7.93 14.70 5.75
C PHE A 342 8.39 15.64 6.87
N LYS A 343 9.31 16.57 6.58
CA LYS A 343 9.78 17.57 7.55
C LYS A 343 8.62 18.40 8.10
N ARG A 344 7.72 18.84 7.22
CA ARG A 344 6.52 19.59 7.59
C ARG A 344 5.58 18.78 8.48
N THR A 345 5.31 17.52 8.14
CA THR A 345 4.43 16.64 8.91
C THR A 345 4.96 16.44 10.33
N ILE A 346 6.26 16.16 10.47
CA ILE A 346 6.92 16.02 11.78
C ILE A 346 6.81 17.32 12.57
N PHE A 347 7.22 18.45 11.97
CA PHE A 347 7.19 19.75 12.63
C PHE A 347 5.78 20.15 13.07
N MET A 348 4.81 20.09 12.16
CA MET A 348 3.43 20.48 12.46
C MET A 348 2.79 19.56 13.50
N SER A 349 3.04 18.26 13.44
CA SER A 349 2.55 17.30 14.45
C SER A 349 3.12 17.59 15.83
N LEU A 350 4.41 17.98 15.93
CA LEU A 350 5.02 18.40 17.20
C LEU A 350 4.38 19.69 17.72
N VAL A 351 4.18 20.69 16.85
CA VAL A 351 3.53 21.95 17.23
C VAL A 351 2.10 21.71 17.72
N ILE A 352 1.31 20.92 17.00
CA ILE A 352 -0.06 20.55 17.39
C ILE A 352 -0.07 19.84 18.74
N THR A 353 0.82 18.86 18.93
CA THR A 353 0.94 18.13 20.20
C THR A 353 1.27 19.08 21.35
N PHE A 354 2.22 19.98 21.15
CA PHE A 354 2.59 20.98 22.15
C PHE A 354 1.42 21.93 22.46
N SER A 355 0.71 22.43 21.44
CA SER A 355 -0.49 23.24 21.61
C SER A 355 -1.58 22.49 22.38
N CYS A 356 -1.77 21.19 22.12
CA CYS A 356 -2.67 20.36 22.89
C CYS A 356 -2.23 20.24 24.35
N ILE A 357 -0.94 20.03 24.65
CA ILE A 357 -0.44 19.98 26.04
C ILE A 357 -0.73 21.30 26.75
N MET A 358 -0.43 22.44 26.12
CA MET A 358 -0.62 23.76 26.72
C MET A 358 -2.08 24.03 27.09
N LEU A 359 -3.02 23.61 26.25
CA LEU A 359 -4.46 23.83 26.47
C LEU A 359 -5.11 22.73 27.33
N ALA A 360 -4.67 21.48 27.19
CA ALA A 360 -5.23 20.35 27.92
C ALA A 360 -4.75 20.28 29.36
N TYR A 361 -3.51 20.68 29.67
CA TYR A 361 -2.98 20.61 31.03
C TYR A 361 -3.84 21.40 32.03
N PRO A 362 -4.20 22.69 31.79
CA PRO A 362 -5.06 23.44 32.69
C PRO A 362 -6.43 22.80 32.86
N VAL A 363 -7.02 22.30 31.76
CA VAL A 363 -8.35 21.67 31.76
C VAL A 363 -8.33 20.37 32.55
N ALA A 364 -7.35 19.50 32.32
CA ALA A 364 -7.17 18.25 33.05
C ALA A 364 -6.90 18.49 34.54
N TYR A 365 -6.06 19.48 34.87
CA TYR A 365 -5.81 19.89 36.26
C TYR A 365 -7.08 20.38 36.94
N LEU A 366 -7.90 21.18 36.25
CA LEU A 366 -9.18 21.66 36.77
C LEU A 366 -10.13 20.49 37.02
N LEU A 367 -10.30 19.59 36.04
CA LEU A 367 -11.15 18.41 36.15
C LEU A 367 -10.74 17.51 37.31
N ALA A 368 -9.44 17.32 37.54
CA ALA A 368 -8.93 16.46 38.61
C ALA A 368 -9.14 17.03 40.03
N ASN A 369 -9.33 18.35 40.17
CA ASN A 369 -9.46 19.01 41.48
C ASN A 369 -10.88 19.51 41.80
N LEU A 370 -11.82 19.43 40.85
CA LEU A 370 -13.22 19.81 41.05
C LEU A 370 -14.04 18.71 41.74
N SER A 371 -15.22 19.09 42.26
CA SER A 371 -16.19 18.11 42.75
C SER A 371 -16.63 17.16 41.64
N ALA A 372 -16.91 15.89 41.96
CA ALA A 372 -17.24 14.87 40.97
C ALA A 372 -18.38 15.27 40.03
N ARG A 373 -19.40 16.00 40.52
CA ARG A 373 -20.51 16.50 39.68
C ARG A 373 -20.02 17.52 38.64
N SER A 374 -19.23 18.51 39.07
CA SER A 374 -18.70 19.54 38.17
C SER A 374 -17.69 18.95 37.18
N ALA A 375 -16.81 18.05 37.63
CA ALA A 375 -15.85 17.35 36.79
C ALA A 375 -16.56 16.52 35.71
N ASN A 376 -17.59 15.74 36.08
CA ASN A 376 -18.36 14.96 35.12
C ASN A 376 -19.09 15.83 34.09
N MET A 377 -19.66 16.97 34.50
CA MET A 377 -20.32 17.90 33.59
C MET A 377 -19.34 18.52 32.57
N LEU A 378 -18.17 18.97 33.03
CA LEU A 378 -17.14 19.48 32.14
C LEU A 378 -16.54 18.39 31.24
N MET A 379 -16.43 17.16 31.74
CA MET A 379 -16.00 16.00 30.94
C MET A 379 -16.98 15.72 29.80
N ILE A 380 -18.29 15.84 30.03
CA ILE A 380 -19.30 15.74 28.97
C ILE A 380 -19.06 16.79 27.88
N LEU A 381 -18.72 18.03 28.24
CA LEU A 381 -18.40 19.09 27.26
C LEU A 381 -17.12 18.76 26.47
N VAL A 382 -16.10 18.19 27.11
CA VAL A 382 -14.87 17.73 26.43
C VAL A 382 -15.16 16.58 25.47
N LEU A 383 -16.13 15.72 25.78
CA LEU A 383 -16.52 14.58 24.94
C LEU A 383 -17.55 14.91 23.86
N LEU A 384 -18.24 16.05 23.97
CA LEU A 384 -19.25 16.51 23.00
C LEU A 384 -18.75 16.49 21.54
N PRO A 385 -17.50 16.89 21.22
CA PRO A 385 -17.00 16.85 19.85
C PRO A 385 -16.97 15.46 19.21
N PHE A 386 -16.89 14.37 20.00
CA PHE A 386 -16.91 13.00 19.46
C PHE A 386 -18.26 12.61 18.84
N TRP A 387 -19.34 13.27 19.26
CA TRP A 387 -20.70 13.00 18.77
C TRP A 387 -20.97 13.70 17.44
N THR A 388 -20.10 14.63 17.05
CA THR A 388 -20.18 15.36 15.81
C THR A 388 -19.24 14.77 14.76
N SER A 389 -19.70 14.67 13.51
CA SER A 389 -18.86 14.20 12.41
C SER A 389 -17.60 15.05 12.27
N LEU A 390 -16.47 14.39 12.00
CA LEU A 390 -15.20 15.05 11.75
C LEU A 390 -15.28 16.05 10.58
N LEU A 391 -15.99 15.69 9.51
CA LEU A 391 -16.15 16.56 8.35
C LEU A 391 -16.92 17.83 8.71
N VAL A 392 -18.00 17.70 9.48
CA VAL A 392 -18.78 18.86 9.95
C VAL A 392 -17.94 19.79 10.80
N ARG A 393 -17.17 19.25 11.77
CA ARG A 393 -16.25 20.04 12.60
C ARG A 393 -15.19 20.76 11.76
N THR A 394 -14.63 20.06 10.77
CA THR A 394 -13.58 20.64 9.91
C THR A 394 -14.15 21.75 9.02
N SER A 395 -15.33 21.56 8.44
CA SER A 395 -16.03 22.59 7.66
C SER A 395 -16.41 23.80 8.52
N ALA A 396 -16.83 23.59 9.77
CA ALA A 396 -17.11 24.68 10.70
C ALA A 396 -15.84 25.50 10.98
N TRP A 397 -14.70 24.84 11.24
CA TRP A 397 -13.42 25.53 11.40
C TRP A 397 -12.98 26.30 10.15
N LYS A 398 -13.20 25.71 8.96
CA LYS A 398 -12.94 26.40 7.69
C LYS A 398 -13.71 27.72 7.61
N VAL A 399 -15.00 27.72 7.94
CA VAL A 399 -15.82 28.95 7.94
C VAL A 399 -15.39 29.93 9.03
N MET A 400 -15.09 29.47 10.26
CA MET A 400 -14.69 30.35 11.35
C MET A 400 -13.35 31.06 11.09
N LEU A 401 -12.41 30.39 10.41
CA LEU A 401 -11.07 30.89 10.10
C LEU A 401 -10.96 31.67 8.78
N GLN A 402 -12.06 31.79 8.03
CA GLN A 402 -12.10 32.65 6.84
C GLN A 402 -11.81 34.12 7.19
N GLN A 403 -11.39 34.91 6.20
CA GLN A 403 -11.16 36.35 6.38
C GLN A 403 -12.41 37.09 6.85
N GLN A 404 -13.59 36.68 6.35
CA GLN A 404 -14.91 37.15 6.76
C GLN A 404 -15.58 36.17 7.75
N GLY A 405 -14.77 35.33 8.42
CA GLY A 405 -15.23 34.40 9.42
C GLY A 405 -15.40 35.07 10.79
N VAL A 406 -16.13 34.37 11.66
CA VAL A 406 -16.49 34.85 13.02
C VAL A 406 -15.26 35.28 13.82
N ILE A 407 -14.12 34.60 13.69
CA ILE A 407 -12.92 34.92 14.47
C ILE A 407 -12.37 36.29 14.04
N ASN A 408 -12.25 36.54 12.73
CA ASN A 408 -11.80 37.83 12.22
C ASN A 408 -12.80 38.94 12.60
N ASP A 409 -14.11 38.69 12.50
CA ASP A 409 -15.12 39.67 12.89
C ASP A 409 -15.01 40.09 14.36
N VAL A 410 -14.76 39.13 15.25
CA VAL A 410 -14.52 39.42 16.68
C VAL A 410 -13.22 40.20 16.89
N LEU A 411 -12.14 39.88 16.16
CA LEU A 411 -10.87 40.62 16.26
C LEU A 411 -11.01 42.08 15.79
N VAL A 412 -11.75 42.30 14.70
CA VAL A 412 -12.08 43.64 14.20
C VAL A 412 -12.96 44.38 15.19
N TRP A 413 -13.98 43.72 15.73
CA TRP A 413 -14.87 44.30 16.75
C TRP A 413 -14.12 44.69 18.03
N LEU A 414 -13.14 43.90 18.47
CA LEU A 414 -12.27 44.21 19.60
C LEU A 414 -11.23 45.32 19.30
N GLY A 415 -11.12 45.78 18.05
CA GLY A 415 -10.14 46.76 17.61
C GLY A 415 -8.70 46.23 17.57
N LEU A 416 -8.51 44.90 17.57
CA LEU A 416 -7.19 44.27 17.48
C LEU A 416 -6.64 44.26 16.06
N VAL A 417 -7.52 44.28 15.05
CA VAL A 417 -7.19 44.25 13.62
C VAL A 417 -8.11 45.23 12.88
N GLY A 418 -7.61 45.95 11.88
CA GLY A 418 -8.44 46.82 11.03
C GLY A 418 -9.30 46.00 10.07
N ASP A 419 -10.47 46.52 9.67
CA ASP A 419 -11.36 45.80 8.74
C ASP A 419 -10.71 45.53 7.37
N ALA A 420 -9.80 46.40 6.92
CA ALA A 420 -9.01 46.23 5.71
C ALA A 420 -7.85 45.21 5.84
N ASP A 421 -7.40 44.92 7.06
CA ASP A 421 -6.20 44.12 7.35
C ASP A 421 -6.53 42.75 7.98
N ARG A 422 -7.70 42.19 7.63
CA ARG A 422 -8.19 40.91 8.15
C ARG A 422 -7.18 39.77 7.90
N LEU A 423 -6.95 38.96 8.92
CA LEU A 423 -5.92 37.93 8.92
C LEU A 423 -6.30 36.75 8.02
N VAL A 424 -5.35 36.28 7.21
CA VAL A 424 -5.46 35.04 6.43
C VAL A 424 -5.15 33.85 7.35
N MET A 425 -6.18 33.27 7.96
CA MET A 425 -6.04 32.16 8.93
C MET A 425 -6.41 30.78 8.36
N ILE A 426 -6.77 30.71 7.08
CA ILE A 426 -7.22 29.49 6.40
C ILE A 426 -6.40 29.23 5.12
N ASN A 427 -6.40 27.98 4.66
CA ASN A 427 -5.59 27.48 3.53
C ASN A 427 -4.08 27.64 3.77
N ASN A 428 -3.66 27.52 5.03
CA ASN A 428 -2.26 27.60 5.41
C ASN A 428 -1.94 26.74 6.65
N GLN A 429 -0.66 26.71 7.02
CA GLN A 429 -0.15 26.00 8.19
C GLN A 429 -0.89 26.37 9.50
N PHE A 430 -1.23 27.65 9.70
CA PHE A 430 -1.89 28.12 10.92
C PHE A 430 -3.29 27.51 11.06
N GLY A 431 -4.08 27.51 9.98
CA GLY A 431 -5.41 26.93 9.98
C GLY A 431 -5.41 25.45 10.34
N THR A 432 -4.45 24.68 9.81
CA THR A 432 -4.25 23.27 10.17
C THR A 432 -3.94 23.10 11.65
N ILE A 433 -2.99 23.87 12.19
CA ILE A 433 -2.59 23.76 13.60
C ILE A 433 -3.78 24.04 14.53
N VAL A 434 -4.54 25.12 14.28
CA VAL A 434 -5.69 25.50 15.12
C VAL A 434 -6.78 24.44 15.08
N ALA A 435 -7.21 24.05 13.87
CA ALA A 435 -8.29 23.08 13.71
C ALA A 435 -7.91 21.71 14.31
N MET A 436 -6.70 21.21 14.03
CA MET A 436 -6.23 19.93 14.57
C MET A 436 -6.03 19.98 16.09
N THR A 437 -5.54 21.09 16.65
CA THR A 437 -5.41 21.24 18.10
C THR A 437 -6.76 21.06 18.80
N HIS A 438 -7.83 21.67 18.28
CA HIS A 438 -9.18 21.49 18.82
C HIS A 438 -9.69 20.05 18.65
N ILE A 439 -9.51 19.46 17.48
CA ILE A 439 -9.97 18.10 17.18
C ILE A 439 -9.28 17.07 18.08
N LEU A 440 -7.98 17.25 18.34
CA LEU A 440 -7.16 16.32 19.11
C LEU A 440 -7.12 16.62 20.62
N LEU A 441 -7.59 17.80 21.04
CA LEU A 441 -7.62 18.22 22.45
C LEU A 441 -8.20 17.16 23.41
N PRO A 442 -9.34 16.51 23.12
CA PRO A 442 -9.90 15.52 24.04
C PRO A 442 -9.00 14.31 24.26
N PHE A 443 -8.25 13.91 23.23
CA PHE A 443 -7.29 12.79 23.31
C PHE A 443 -6.06 13.12 24.16
N MET A 444 -5.74 14.41 24.35
CA MET A 444 -4.74 14.84 25.33
C MET A 444 -5.32 14.91 26.74
N ILE A 445 -6.55 15.44 26.88
CA ILE A 445 -7.19 15.65 28.19
C ILE A 445 -7.43 14.31 28.90
N LEU A 446 -7.91 13.27 28.21
CA LEU A 446 -8.33 12.02 28.85
C LEU A 446 -7.17 11.29 29.57
N PRO A 447 -6.00 11.03 28.95
CA PRO A 447 -4.87 10.40 29.64
C PRO A 447 -4.26 11.29 30.73
N MET A 448 -4.23 12.61 30.53
CA MET A 448 -3.75 13.53 31.55
C MET A 448 -4.65 13.52 32.78
N TYR A 449 -5.97 13.57 32.58
CA TYR A 449 -6.96 13.50 33.64
C TYR A 449 -6.90 12.17 34.39
N SER A 450 -6.78 11.03 33.68
CA SER A 450 -6.75 9.71 34.32
C SER A 450 -5.58 9.56 35.30
N VAL A 451 -4.41 10.14 34.98
CA VAL A 451 -3.26 10.17 35.90
C VAL A 451 -3.46 11.23 36.97
N MET A 452 -3.82 12.46 36.61
CA MET A 452 -3.95 13.58 37.54
C MET A 452 -5.00 13.35 38.64
N ALA A 453 -6.10 12.67 38.32
CA ALA A 453 -7.16 12.34 39.27
C ALA A 453 -6.71 11.33 40.35
N THR A 454 -5.63 10.58 40.11
CA THR A 454 -5.07 9.64 41.09
C THR A 454 -4.10 10.27 42.09
N ILE A 455 -3.67 11.51 41.84
CA ILE A 455 -2.68 12.21 42.69
C ILE A 455 -3.37 12.69 43.99
N PRO A 456 -2.99 12.18 45.18
CA PRO A 456 -3.62 12.57 46.44
C PRO A 456 -3.44 14.07 46.74
N PRO A 457 -4.52 14.83 47.04
CA PRO A 457 -4.42 16.24 47.43
C PRO A 457 -3.64 16.47 48.73
N SER A 458 -3.38 15.42 49.52
CA SER A 458 -2.54 15.49 50.72
C SER A 458 -1.09 15.84 50.41
N TYR A 459 -0.55 15.45 49.25
CA TYR A 459 0.85 15.73 48.89
C TYR A 459 1.14 17.21 48.74
N THR A 460 0.26 17.94 48.06
CA THR A 460 0.39 19.39 47.90
C THR A 460 0.11 20.13 49.20
N ARG A 461 -0.82 19.63 50.05
CA ARG A 461 -1.05 20.17 51.40
C ARG A 461 0.18 19.99 52.32
N ALA A 462 0.79 18.82 52.31
CA ALA A 462 2.00 18.54 53.09
C ALA A 462 3.17 19.43 52.67
N ALA A 463 3.37 19.63 51.37
CA ALA A 463 4.41 20.53 50.86
C ALA A 463 4.21 21.97 51.36
N LYS A 464 2.98 22.47 51.37
CA LYS A 464 2.65 23.82 51.89
C LYS A 464 2.88 23.92 53.40
N SER A 465 2.57 22.88 54.16
CA SER A 465 2.85 22.82 55.60
C SER A 465 4.35 22.86 55.93
N LEU A 466 5.22 22.42 55.00
CA LEU A 466 6.68 22.55 55.10
C LEU A 466 7.22 23.89 54.60
N GLY A 467 6.35 24.88 54.34
CA GLY A 467 6.73 26.23 53.91
C GLY A 467 6.81 26.44 52.40
N ALA A 468 6.42 25.46 51.57
CA ALA A 468 6.38 25.65 50.12
C ALA A 468 5.24 26.60 49.70
N THR A 469 5.51 27.50 48.75
CA THR A 469 4.47 28.30 48.10
C THR A 469 3.61 27.43 47.17
N ASN A 470 2.46 27.93 46.73
CA ASN A 470 1.61 27.22 45.74
C ASN A 470 2.39 26.87 44.47
N TRP A 471 3.23 27.79 43.99
CA TRP A 471 4.08 27.60 42.82
C TRP A 471 5.10 26.47 43.03
N THR A 472 5.82 26.50 44.16
CA THR A 472 6.81 25.48 44.50
C THR A 472 6.16 24.11 44.71
N ALA A 473 5.03 24.05 45.42
CA ALA A 473 4.29 22.81 45.63
C ALA A 473 3.78 22.23 44.31
N PHE A 474 3.33 23.07 43.38
CA PHE A 474 2.90 22.62 42.06
C PHE A 474 4.06 22.03 41.26
N TRP A 475 5.13 22.79 41.02
CA TRP A 475 6.21 22.35 40.13
C TRP A 475 7.10 21.26 40.71
N ARG A 476 7.26 21.22 42.04
CA ARG A 476 8.17 20.26 42.69
C ARG A 476 7.47 18.98 43.15
N VAL A 477 6.15 19.01 43.36
CA VAL A 477 5.41 17.86 43.89
C VAL A 477 4.34 17.38 42.93
N TYR A 478 3.47 18.27 42.44
CA TYR A 478 2.34 17.87 41.59
C TYR A 478 2.75 17.58 40.13
N PHE A 479 3.43 18.52 39.47
CA PHE A 479 3.81 18.42 38.06
C PHE A 479 4.64 17.16 37.73
N PRO A 480 5.65 16.76 38.52
CA PRO A 480 6.43 15.55 38.23
C PRO A 480 5.57 14.27 38.23
N GLN A 481 4.51 14.24 39.05
CA GLN A 481 3.59 13.10 39.11
C GLN A 481 2.58 13.09 37.96
N SER A 482 2.36 14.21 37.27
CA SER A 482 1.49 14.27 36.09
C SER A 482 2.23 13.96 34.76
N ILE A 483 3.57 13.89 34.78
CA ILE A 483 4.41 13.57 33.61
C ILE A 483 3.97 12.29 32.87
N PRO A 484 3.65 11.16 33.55
CA PRO A 484 3.17 9.97 32.84
C PRO A 484 1.89 10.22 32.05
N GLY A 485 0.99 11.07 32.55
CA GLY A 485 -0.25 11.46 31.87
C GLY A 485 0.02 12.37 30.67
N ILE A 486 0.92 13.35 30.82
CA ILE A 486 1.38 14.20 29.70
C ILE A 486 1.98 13.32 28.61
N GLY A 487 2.85 12.38 28.99
CA GLY A 487 3.51 11.49 28.05
C GLY A 487 2.53 10.60 27.29
N ALA A 488 1.61 9.93 27.99
CA ALA A 488 0.57 9.10 27.38
C ALA A 488 -0.31 9.89 26.39
N GLY A 489 -0.75 11.09 26.79
CA GLY A 489 -1.53 11.98 25.91
C GLY A 489 -0.71 12.48 24.71
N SER A 490 0.57 12.77 24.92
CA SER A 490 1.46 13.29 23.86
C SER A 490 1.71 12.26 22.77
N ILE A 491 2.02 11.00 23.11
CA ILE A 491 2.16 9.95 22.10
C ILE A 491 0.87 9.80 21.32
N LEU A 492 -0.26 9.70 22.03
CA LEU A 492 -1.56 9.44 21.42
C LEU A 492 -1.91 10.54 20.40
N VAL A 493 -1.81 11.81 20.81
CA VAL A 493 -2.06 12.95 19.94
C VAL A 493 -1.08 13.02 18.78
N TYR A 494 0.20 12.75 19.03
CA TYR A 494 1.24 12.83 18.00
C TYR A 494 1.07 11.75 16.93
N ILE A 495 0.81 10.50 17.32
CA ILE A 495 0.53 9.40 16.38
C ILE A 495 -0.72 9.70 15.56
N LEU A 496 -1.78 10.19 16.22
CA LEU A 496 -3.01 10.57 15.53
C LEU A 496 -2.79 11.75 14.57
N SER A 497 -1.96 12.74 14.94
CA SER A 497 -1.74 13.91 14.10
C SER A 497 -0.94 13.58 12.84
N ILE A 498 0.11 12.76 12.93
CA ILE A 498 0.94 12.42 11.76
C ILE A 498 0.10 11.77 10.64
N GLY A 499 -0.76 10.82 10.99
CA GLY A 499 -1.58 10.08 10.03
C GLY A 499 -2.79 10.86 9.50
N TYR A 500 -3.01 12.09 9.95
CA TYR A 500 -4.19 12.86 9.60
C TYR A 500 -4.08 13.44 8.19
N TYR A 501 -5.05 13.16 7.32
CA TYR A 501 -5.08 13.73 5.96
C TYR A 501 -6.32 14.61 5.69
N ILE A 502 -7.49 14.26 6.23
CA ILE A 502 -8.77 14.94 5.94
C ILE A 502 -8.75 16.42 6.36
N THR A 503 -8.37 16.72 7.60
CA THR A 503 -8.36 18.11 8.09
C THR A 503 -7.33 18.96 7.36
N PRO A 504 -6.05 18.56 7.25
CA PRO A 504 -5.06 19.27 6.44
C PRO A 504 -5.51 19.55 5.00
N GLU A 505 -6.22 18.60 4.36
CA GLU A 505 -6.73 18.78 2.99
C GLU A 505 -7.76 19.93 2.90
N ILE A 506 -8.63 20.05 3.90
CA ILE A 506 -9.74 21.02 3.87
C ILE A 506 -9.31 22.42 4.33
N VAL A 507 -8.35 22.52 5.27
CA VAL A 507 -7.97 23.80 5.91
C VAL A 507 -6.54 24.25 5.63
N GLY A 508 -5.66 23.38 5.14
CA GLY A 508 -4.21 23.60 5.11
C GLY A 508 -3.66 24.24 3.84
N GLY A 509 -4.38 24.18 2.71
CA GLY A 509 -3.90 24.73 1.43
C GLY A 509 -2.52 24.17 1.05
N THR A 510 -1.63 24.99 0.50
CA THR A 510 -0.30 24.53 0.04
C THR A 510 0.73 24.38 1.15
N THR A 511 0.59 25.11 2.26
CA THR A 511 1.58 25.16 3.35
C THR A 511 1.21 24.30 4.55
N GLY A 512 -0.05 23.88 4.67
CA GLY A 512 -0.59 23.13 5.80
C GLY A 512 -0.96 21.67 5.49
N THR A 513 -0.60 21.15 4.32
CA THR A 513 -0.80 19.74 3.91
C THR A 513 0.30 18.82 4.43
N PHE A 514 -0.06 17.56 4.73
CA PHE A 514 0.86 16.53 5.25
C PHE A 514 1.25 15.51 4.18
N ILE A 515 2.23 14.68 4.50
CA ILE A 515 2.61 13.54 3.66
C ILE A 515 1.44 12.55 3.48
N SER A 516 0.60 12.41 4.52
CA SER A 516 -0.62 11.59 4.51
C SER A 516 -1.61 12.01 3.42
N ASN A 517 -1.64 13.29 3.05
CA ASN A 517 -2.43 13.78 1.90
C ASN A 517 -1.91 13.20 0.58
N ARG A 518 -0.58 13.15 0.40
CA ARG A 518 0.03 12.56 -0.80
C ARG A 518 -0.13 11.05 -0.86
N ILE A 519 -0.04 10.35 0.27
CA ILE A 519 -0.35 8.92 0.34
C ILE A 519 -1.79 8.67 -0.15
N ALA A 520 -2.77 9.44 0.35
CA ALA A 520 -4.16 9.32 -0.09
C ALA A 520 -4.33 9.63 -1.60
N TYR A 521 -3.64 10.66 -2.10
CA TYR A 521 -3.64 11.00 -3.52
C TYR A 521 -3.13 9.86 -4.40
N HIS A 522 -2.03 9.20 -4.01
CA HIS A 522 -1.47 8.10 -4.79
C HIS A 522 -2.33 6.83 -4.74
N ILE A 523 -3.08 6.61 -3.67
CA ILE A 523 -4.02 5.49 -3.57
C ILE A 523 -5.28 5.75 -4.40
N SER A 524 -5.87 6.95 -4.29
CA SER A 524 -7.23 7.21 -4.79
C SER A 524 -7.30 7.97 -6.12
N SER A 525 -6.26 8.70 -6.49
CA SER A 525 -6.27 9.53 -7.71
C SER A 525 -5.22 9.07 -8.70
N SER A 526 -3.97 8.94 -8.25
CA SER A 526 -2.85 8.57 -9.12
C SER A 526 -2.73 7.06 -9.34
N LEU A 527 -3.44 6.25 -8.55
CA LEU A 527 -3.41 4.78 -8.56
C LEU A 527 -1.97 4.20 -8.57
N ASN A 528 -1.02 4.89 -7.92
CA ASN A 528 0.35 4.46 -7.74
C ASN A 528 0.51 3.84 -6.34
N TRP A 529 0.06 2.60 -6.22
CA TRP A 529 -0.01 1.88 -4.94
C TRP A 529 1.39 1.60 -4.39
N GLY A 530 2.39 1.37 -5.24
CA GLY A 530 3.77 1.12 -4.82
C GLY A 530 4.42 2.35 -4.19
N LEU A 531 4.26 3.54 -4.80
CA LEU A 531 4.76 4.78 -4.21
C LEU A 531 4.01 5.13 -2.92
N ALA A 532 2.68 4.95 -2.90
CA ALA A 532 1.88 5.16 -1.68
C ALA A 532 2.33 4.24 -0.54
N ALA A 533 2.60 2.97 -0.85
CA ALA A 533 3.12 1.99 0.09
C ALA A 533 4.50 2.37 0.62
N ALA A 534 5.42 2.83 -0.25
CA ALA A 534 6.75 3.28 0.17
C ALA A 534 6.67 4.48 1.12
N LEU A 535 5.89 5.50 0.77
CA LEU A 535 5.62 6.67 1.62
C LEU A 535 5.03 6.26 2.97
N GLY A 536 4.04 5.37 2.97
CA GLY A 536 3.43 4.83 4.18
C GLY A 536 4.39 4.01 5.04
N THR A 537 5.28 3.23 4.41
CA THR A 537 6.32 2.44 5.09
C THR A 537 7.32 3.33 5.79
N ILE A 538 7.81 4.38 5.11
CA ILE A 538 8.72 5.37 5.71
C ILE A 538 8.03 6.08 6.88
N LEU A 539 6.77 6.49 6.70
CA LEU A 539 6.01 7.14 7.76
C LEU A 539 5.84 6.23 8.98
N LEU A 540 5.53 4.95 8.76
CA LEU A 540 5.42 3.95 9.81
C LEU A 540 6.77 3.76 10.53
N ALA A 541 7.87 3.66 9.80
CA ALA A 541 9.21 3.54 10.38
C ALA A 541 9.57 4.75 11.26
N VAL A 542 9.24 5.96 10.80
CA VAL A 542 9.41 7.19 11.59
C VAL A 542 8.56 7.15 12.86
N VAL A 543 7.28 6.74 12.78
CA VAL A 543 6.40 6.62 13.94
C VAL A 543 6.92 5.57 14.94
N LEU A 544 7.37 4.41 14.46
CA LEU A 544 7.93 3.35 15.31
C LEU A 544 9.23 3.79 15.98
N LEU A 545 10.11 4.49 15.26
CA LEU A 545 11.35 5.03 15.81
C LEU A 545 11.06 6.07 16.91
N LEU A 546 10.06 6.93 16.71
CA LEU A 546 9.66 7.93 17.69
C LEU A 546 8.97 7.30 18.90
N TYR A 547 8.14 6.28 18.68
CA TYR A 547 7.56 5.48 19.76
C TYR A 547 8.66 4.82 20.61
N TRP A 548 9.65 4.19 19.96
CA TRP A 548 10.78 3.57 20.63
C TRP A 548 11.62 4.61 21.42
N ALA A 549 11.90 5.76 20.83
CA ALA A 549 12.63 6.85 21.50
C ALA A 549 11.85 7.37 22.71
N TYR A 550 10.53 7.55 22.58
CA TYR A 550 9.67 7.94 23.69
C TYR A 550 9.71 6.91 24.82
N ASP A 551 9.52 5.63 24.51
CA ASP A 551 9.48 4.56 25.50
C ASP A 551 10.80 4.51 26.28
N ARG A 552 11.92 4.69 25.58
CA ARG A 552 13.25 4.77 26.18
C ARG A 552 13.42 5.94 27.15
N ILE A 553 12.81 7.09 26.88
CA ILE A 553 12.93 8.33 27.68
C ILE A 553 11.98 8.31 28.88
N VAL A 554 10.72 7.91 28.68
CA VAL A 554 9.68 7.98 29.72
C VAL A 554 9.64 6.70 30.57
N GLY A 555 10.07 5.57 30.03
CA GLY A 555 10.11 4.28 30.72
C GLY A 555 8.70 3.80 31.07
N ILE A 556 7.92 3.39 30.05
CA ILE A 556 6.56 2.87 30.26
C ILE A 556 6.59 1.61 31.15
N ASP A 557 7.71 0.90 31.24
CA ASP A 557 7.93 -0.20 32.19
C ASP A 557 7.73 0.17 33.67
N ASN A 558 7.75 1.46 34.03
CA ASN A 558 7.41 1.95 35.37
C ASN A 558 5.93 2.35 35.53
N VAL A 559 5.17 2.40 34.44
CA VAL A 559 3.72 2.63 34.45
C VAL A 559 3.05 1.30 34.77
N LYS A 560 2.88 1.02 36.07
CA LYS A 560 2.01 -0.07 36.52
C LYS A 560 0.59 0.21 36.04
N LEU A 561 0.22 -0.38 34.90
CA LEU A 561 -1.16 -0.56 34.51
C LEU A 561 -1.76 -1.64 35.42
N GLY A 562 -2.25 -1.22 36.60
CA GLY A 562 -3.11 -2.02 37.48
C GLY A 562 -2.46 -3.25 38.12
#